data_AF-A0A1D9FYF9-F1
#
_entry.id   AF-A0A1D9FYF9-F1
#
_cell.length_a   1.000
_cell.length_b   1.000
_cell.length_c   1.000
_cell.angle_alpha   90.00
_cell.angle_beta   90.00
_cell.angle_gamma   90.00
#
_symmetry.space_group_name_H-M   'P 1'
#
loop_
_entity.id
_entity.type
_entity.pdbx_description
1 polymer ?
#
loop_
_entity_poly.entity_id
_entity_poly.type
_entity_poly.pdbx_seq_one_letter_code
_entity_poly.pdbx_strand_id
1 'polypeptide(L)'
;MTNQIETKQAYQEKVKAQLDKLNAQYEEMKAKAAQAKADASIEYHSQMEELSTKIDAGYAKLQEIQQASDDAWSDLKAGFEKAWNELDSAFQSAFAKFQ
;
A
#
# COMPACT_ATOMS: atom_id res chain seq x y z
N MET A 1 -4.24 -4.47 -30.28
CA MET A 1 -4.83 -4.07 -28.98
C MET A 1 -4.40 -5.00 -27.83
N THR A 2 -3.87 -6.20 -28.10
CA THR A 2 -3.42 -7.18 -27.07
C THR A 2 -2.34 -6.67 -26.11
N ASN A 3 -1.38 -5.85 -26.60
CA ASN A 3 -0.27 -5.35 -25.79
C ASN A 3 -0.69 -4.47 -24.60
N GLN A 4 -1.81 -3.74 -24.71
CA GLN A 4 -2.26 -2.79 -23.69
C GLN A 4 -2.91 -3.51 -22.48
N ILE A 5 -3.69 -4.56 -22.76
CA ILE A 5 -4.36 -5.40 -21.76
C ILE A 5 -3.32 -6.17 -20.94
N GLU A 6 -2.33 -6.78 -21.61
CA GLU A 6 -1.22 -7.47 -20.94
C GLU A 6 -0.43 -6.53 -20.04
N THR A 7 -0.18 -5.29 -20.47
CA THR A 7 0.52 -4.28 -19.68
C THR A 7 -0.28 -3.87 -18.43
N LYS A 8 -1.61 -3.76 -18.55
CA LYS A 8 -2.50 -3.43 -17.44
C LYS A 8 -2.59 -4.55 -16.41
N GLN A 9 -2.74 -5.81 -16.85
CA GLN A 9 -2.78 -6.96 -15.96
C GLN A 9 -1.45 -7.13 -15.21
N ALA A 10 -0.32 -7.08 -15.93
CA ALA A 10 1.01 -7.16 -15.32
C ALA A 10 1.23 -6.05 -14.28
N TYR A 11 0.72 -4.85 -14.55
CA TYR A 11 0.77 -3.77 -13.58
C TYR A 11 -0.09 -4.04 -12.34
N GLN A 12 -1.33 -4.50 -12.52
CA GLN A 12 -2.24 -4.82 -11.42
C GLN A 12 -1.64 -5.89 -10.50
N GLU A 13 -1.03 -6.93 -11.08
CA GLU A 13 -0.33 -7.98 -10.32
C GLU A 13 0.86 -7.42 -9.55
N LYS A 14 1.67 -6.57 -10.19
CA LYS A 14 2.80 -5.90 -9.53
C LYS A 14 2.33 -5.09 -8.32
N VAL A 15 1.32 -4.24 -8.50
CA VAL A 15 0.77 -3.41 -7.41
C VAL A 15 0.20 -4.27 -6.30
N LYS A 16 -0.56 -5.32 -6.66
CA LYS A 16 -1.09 -6.28 -5.69
C LYS A 16 0.04 -6.91 -4.85
N ALA A 17 1.10 -7.38 -5.49
CA ALA A 17 2.22 -7.99 -4.79
C ALA A 17 2.92 -7.01 -3.84
N GLN A 18 3.03 -5.74 -4.22
CA GLN A 18 3.60 -4.70 -3.37
C GLN A 18 2.69 -4.41 -2.16
N LEU A 19 1.39 -4.27 -2.36
CA LEU A 19 0.40 -4.10 -1.28
C LEU A 19 0.41 -5.28 -0.31
N ASP A 20 0.39 -6.51 -0.84
CA ASP A 20 0.43 -7.73 -0.03
C ASP A 20 1.72 -7.80 0.82
N LYS A 21 2.86 -7.34 0.26
CA LYS A 21 4.12 -7.21 1.01
C LYS A 21 4.01 -6.18 2.14
N LEU A 22 3.49 -4.99 1.86
CA LEU A 22 3.30 -3.94 2.89
C LEU A 22 2.38 -4.43 4.00
N ASN A 23 1.30 -5.12 3.65
CA ASN A 23 0.36 -5.69 4.61
C ASN A 23 1.03 -6.75 5.50
N ALA A 24 1.86 -7.63 4.93
CA ALA A 24 2.61 -8.61 5.71
C ALA A 24 3.58 -7.94 6.71
N GLN A 25 4.29 -6.90 6.27
CA GLN A 25 5.19 -6.13 7.15
C GLN A 25 4.41 -5.36 8.24
N TYR A 26 3.24 -4.80 7.90
CA TYR A 26 2.35 -4.17 8.87
C TYR A 26 1.89 -5.16 9.96
N GLU A 27 1.48 -6.37 9.60
CA GLU A 27 1.08 -7.40 10.58
C GLU A 27 2.26 -7.81 11.49
N GLU A 28 3.48 -7.87 10.96
CA GLU A 28 4.69 -8.09 11.78
C GLU A 28 4.92 -6.94 12.78
N MET A 29 4.82 -5.69 12.33
CA MET A 29 4.96 -4.50 13.19
C MET A 29 3.89 -4.47 14.29
N LYS A 30 2.64 -4.83 13.94
CA LYS A 30 1.52 -4.94 14.87
C LYS A 30 1.76 -5.99 15.94
N ALA A 31 2.28 -7.16 15.57
CA ALA A 31 2.65 -8.20 16.53
C ALA A 31 3.76 -7.73 17.48
N LYS A 32 4.78 -7.03 16.98
CA LYS A 32 5.86 -6.46 17.79
C LYS A 32 5.35 -5.36 18.72
N ALA A 33 4.48 -4.47 18.24
CA ALA A 33 3.88 -3.41 19.05
C ALA A 33 3.06 -3.97 20.22
N ALA A 34 2.31 -5.06 20.00
CA ALA A 34 1.55 -5.74 21.05
C ALA A 34 2.44 -6.35 22.15
N GLN A 35 3.73 -6.59 21.86
CA GLN A 35 4.72 -7.07 22.84
C GLN A 35 5.47 -5.94 23.56
N ALA A 36 5.33 -4.69 23.09
CA ALA A 36 6.05 -3.54 23.65
C ALA A 36 5.40 -3.00 24.94
N LYS A 37 6.18 -2.22 25.72
CA LYS A 37 5.69 -1.57 26.95
C LYS A 37 4.60 -0.53 26.63
N ALA A 38 3.75 -0.22 27.63
CA ALA A 38 2.56 0.61 27.49
C ALA A 38 2.79 1.99 26.81
N ASP A 39 3.88 2.69 27.13
CA ASP A 39 4.16 4.02 26.56
C ASP A 39 4.55 3.95 25.07
N ALA A 40 5.32 2.93 24.68
CA ALA A 40 5.66 2.69 23.28
C ALA A 40 4.43 2.25 22.48
N SER A 41 3.48 1.56 23.12
CA SER A 41 2.24 1.08 22.50
C SER A 41 1.35 2.21 21.95
N ILE A 42 1.35 3.41 22.55
CA ILE A 42 0.50 4.54 22.10
C ILE A 42 1.02 5.13 20.79
N GLU A 43 2.32 5.44 20.72
CA GLU A 43 2.92 5.98 19.50
C GLU A 43 2.87 4.97 18.35
N TYR A 44 3.09 3.68 18.66
CA TYR A 44 2.97 2.61 17.67
C TYR A 44 1.54 2.45 17.16
N HIS A 45 0.52 2.56 18.02
CA HIS A 45 -0.87 2.47 17.58
C HIS A 45 -1.23 3.55 16.56
N SER A 46 -0.85 4.80 16.82
CA SER A 46 -1.14 5.91 15.91
C SER A 46 -0.47 5.72 14.54
N GLN A 47 0.82 5.35 14.53
CA GLN A 47 1.54 5.10 13.28
C GLN A 47 0.97 3.87 12.54
N MET A 48 0.59 2.82 13.26
CA MET A 48 -0.04 1.65 12.66
C MET A 48 -1.41 1.96 12.04
N GLU A 49 -2.22 2.79 12.68
CA GLU A 49 -3.53 3.19 12.15
C GLU A 49 -3.38 4.00 10.85
N GLU A 50 -2.39 4.89 10.80
CA GLU A 50 -2.03 5.62 9.57
C GLU A 50 -1.58 4.66 8.46
N LEU A 51 -0.73 3.68 8.76
CA LEU A 51 -0.27 2.69 7.79
C LEU A 51 -1.42 1.82 7.27
N SER A 52 -2.30 1.34 8.16
CA SER A 52 -3.48 0.56 7.79
C SER A 52 -4.36 1.34 6.82
N THR A 53 -4.67 2.60 7.16
CA THR A 53 -5.51 3.47 6.32
C THR A 53 -4.92 3.64 4.92
N LYS A 54 -3.59 3.78 4.80
CA LYS A 54 -2.94 3.93 3.50
C LYS A 54 -2.90 2.63 2.70
N ILE A 55 -2.69 1.48 3.36
CA ILE A 55 -2.77 0.16 2.72
C ILE A 55 -4.18 -0.08 2.16
N ASP A 56 -5.21 0.20 2.96
CA ASP A 56 -6.61 0.08 2.56
C ASP A 56 -6.94 1.00 1.36
N ALA A 57 -6.49 2.25 1.41
CA ALA A 57 -6.63 3.18 0.29
C ALA A 57 -5.93 2.67 -0.98
N GLY A 58 -4.76 2.05 -0.84
CA GLY A 58 -4.04 1.42 -1.95
C GLY A 58 -4.81 0.26 -2.57
N TYR A 59 -5.41 -0.62 -1.76
CA TYR A 59 -6.27 -1.70 -2.25
C TYR A 59 -7.53 -1.17 -2.95
N ALA A 60 -8.18 -0.15 -2.39
CA ALA A 60 -9.33 0.49 -3.02
C ALA A 60 -8.96 1.07 -4.40
N LYS A 61 -7.80 1.71 -4.50
CA LYS A 61 -7.33 2.28 -5.77
C LYS A 61 -6.96 1.22 -6.81
N LEU A 62 -6.39 0.09 -6.37
CA LEU A 62 -6.17 -1.07 -7.24
C LEU A 62 -7.50 -1.62 -7.78
N GLN A 63 -8.55 -1.65 -6.96
CA GLN A 63 -9.88 -2.07 -7.40
C GLN A 63 -10.47 -1.12 -8.45
N GLU A 64 -10.33 0.20 -8.27
CA GLU A 64 -10.73 1.18 -9.30
C GLU A 64 -10.01 0.94 -10.63
N ILE A 65 -8.70 0.68 -10.57
CA ILE A 65 -7.86 0.34 -11.72
C ILE A 65 -8.32 -0.94 -12.43
N GLN A 66 -8.75 -1.96 -11.67
CA GLN A 66 -9.27 -3.21 -12.20
C GLN A 66 -10.57 -3.03 -12.95
N GLN A 67 -11.41 -2.09 -12.51
CA GLN A 67 -12.71 -1.80 -13.13
C GLN A 67 -12.63 -0.78 -14.28
N ALA A 68 -11.51 -0.06 -14.40
CA ALA A 68 -11.32 0.95 -15.44
C ALA A 68 -11.42 0.35 -16.85
N SER A 69 -11.88 1.15 -17.82
CA SER A 69 -11.69 0.84 -19.24
C SER A 69 -10.22 0.99 -19.64
N ASP A 70 -9.85 0.52 -20.84
CA ASP A 70 -8.49 0.70 -21.35
C ASP A 70 -8.15 2.18 -21.59
N ASP A 71 -9.15 2.99 -21.98
CA ASP A 71 -9.00 4.43 -22.21
C ASP A 71 -8.79 5.22 -20.90
N ALA A 72 -9.43 4.81 -19.81
CA ALA A 72 -9.31 5.48 -18.51
C ALA A 72 -8.12 5.00 -17.66
N TRP A 73 -7.58 3.83 -17.99
CA TRP A 73 -6.54 3.15 -17.20
C TRP A 73 -5.24 3.96 -17.11
N SER A 74 -4.82 4.63 -18.19
CA SER A 74 -3.54 5.37 -18.20
C SER A 74 -3.54 6.53 -17.20
N ASP A 75 -4.64 7.28 -17.12
CA ASP A 75 -4.77 8.41 -16.19
C ASP A 75 -4.87 7.93 -14.74
N LEU A 76 -5.61 6.83 -14.51
CA LEU A 76 -5.72 6.21 -13.19
C LEU A 76 -4.38 5.65 -12.71
N LYS A 77 -3.59 5.04 -13.61
CA LYS A 77 -2.23 4.59 -13.32
C LYS A 77 -1.35 5.74 -12.86
N ALA A 78 -1.34 6.85 -13.59
CA ALA A 78 -0.52 8.01 -13.24
C ALA A 78 -0.90 8.60 -11.87
N GLY A 79 -2.21 8.71 -11.59
CA GLY A 79 -2.71 9.14 -10.29
C GLY A 79 -2.33 8.18 -9.16
N PHE A 80 -2.44 6.88 -9.40
CA PHE A 80 -2.02 5.86 -8.44
C PHE A 80 -0.51 5.90 -8.18
N GLU A 81 0.34 5.99 -9.20
CA GLU A 81 1.80 6.00 -9.02
C GLU A 81 2.26 7.18 -8.15
N LYS A 82 1.59 8.33 -8.26
CA LYS A 82 1.85 9.47 -7.39
C LYS A 82 1.49 9.16 -5.92
N ALA A 83 0.28 8.66 -5.67
CA ALA A 83 -0.17 8.30 -4.33
C ALA A 83 0.65 7.15 -3.73
N TRP A 84 1.07 6.19 -4.56
CA TRP A 84 1.88 5.04 -4.18
C TRP A 84 3.25 5.46 -3.66
N ASN A 85 3.91 6.40 -4.34
CA ASN A 85 5.22 6.89 -3.90
C ASN A 85 5.15 7.57 -2.53
N GLU A 86 4.07 8.31 -2.25
CA GLU A 86 3.84 8.93 -0.93
C GLU A 86 3.59 7.86 0.15
N LEU A 87 2.79 6.83 -0.17
CA LEU A 87 2.57 5.70 0.72
C LEU A 87 3.87 4.93 1.02
N ASP A 88 4.63 4.56 -0.01
CA ASP A 88 5.87 3.80 0.13
C ASP A 88 6.89 4.57 0.99
N SER A 89 7.03 5.88 0.78
CA SER A 89 7.90 6.73 1.60
C SER A 89 7.46 6.81 3.07
N ALA A 90 6.15 6.98 3.32
CA ALA A 90 5.61 6.98 4.68
C ALA A 90 5.80 5.62 5.36
N PHE A 91 5.58 4.53 4.63
CA PHE A 91 5.79 3.18 5.12
C PHE A 91 7.25 2.94 5.49
N GLN A 92 8.21 3.26 4.61
CA GLN A 92 9.63 3.11 4.89
C GLN A 92 10.06 3.93 6.12
N SER A 93 9.53 5.15 6.26
CA SER A 93 9.83 6.02 7.41
C SER A 93 9.29 5.45 8.72
N ALA A 94 8.09 4.89 8.71
CA ALA A 94 7.50 4.23 9.88
C ALA A 94 8.26 2.93 10.19
N PHE A 95 8.47 2.06 9.21
CA PHE A 95 9.20 0.79 9.35
C PHE A 95 10.61 0.99 9.91
N ALA A 96 11.33 2.02 9.48
CA ALA A 96 12.67 2.34 9.99
C ALA A 96 12.68 2.67 11.50
N LYS A 97 11.56 3.12 12.08
CA LYS A 97 11.43 3.35 13.53
C LYS A 97 11.14 2.07 14.33
N PHE A 98 10.78 0.98 13.64
CA PHE A 98 10.49 -0.34 14.22
C PHE A 98 11.67 -1.34 14.07
N GLN A 99 12.72 -0.97 13.33
CA GLN A 99 14.02 -1.64 13.37
C GLN A 99 14.85 -1.16 14.57
#